data_AF-A0A7X3NVN7-F1
#
_entry.id   AF-A0A7X3NVN7-F1
#
_cell.length_a   1.000
_cell.length_b   1.000
_cell.length_c   1.000
_cell.angle_alpha   90.00
_cell.angle_beta   90.00
_cell.angle_gamma   90.00
#
_symmetry.space_group_name_H-M   'P 1'
#
loop_
_entity.id
_entity.type
_entity.pdbx_description
1 polymer ?
#
loop_
_entity_poly.entity_id
_entity_poly.type
_entity_poly.pdbx_seq_one_letter_code
_entity_poly.pdbx_strand_id
1 'polypeptide(L)'
;MQILDIYHNPIPPGNQFLGIDASHLKAVVESFICEQPNPSYVAPVAERINSRDYPSAFLTHKRGDDSEQYPDTFDQFIRYDFSFMFDPFHPLTRSRTFNSPFGGTVRTWSQHFSQIHRDAIHENPNMIFIVEIAYFDGRFLNLPDDSPYWFRNDDGSIAIREWSVDAFGNEQVERLVNFTHPDVIEMIIQQTVAIAKCGLYDGIWLDRWHPDFRGELSHLVSPEDERNARLQILQGIRANVREDFLIMVNSRQEFPHFAPYINGVFIEAHEPNPNYTHKDLHHFENIIKWYESNLRKPSFTLLWGQVNHKPPRSPRVMRLFTMLSLTHSDGYVSVSSLPHPVRTYYYDFWDADLGRPVGKKAQLYEGREGLFIREFTNGWAVYNRSGAAQQITLPAFAKGWHSKVEDGTYGPRSRW
;
A
#
# COMPACT_ATOMS: atom_id res chain seq x y z
N MET A 1 -38.79 -9.04 22.99
CA MET A 1 -38.52 -8.89 21.55
C MET A 1 -39.10 -7.54 21.15
N GLN A 2 -38.30 -6.49 21.21
CA GLN A 2 -38.70 -5.12 20.91
C GLN A 2 -38.09 -4.73 19.57
N ILE A 3 -38.96 -4.44 18.62
CA ILE A 3 -38.66 -3.87 17.31
C ILE A 3 -38.47 -2.37 17.55
N LEU A 4 -37.33 -1.82 17.13
CA LEU A 4 -37.11 -0.37 17.13
C LEU A 4 -37.60 0.19 15.79
N ASP A 5 -38.68 0.96 15.86
CA ASP A 5 -39.27 1.73 14.78
C ASP A 5 -38.57 3.10 14.71
N ILE A 6 -38.07 3.46 13.53
CA ILE A 6 -37.42 4.76 13.28
C ILE A 6 -37.99 5.36 12.00
N TYR A 7 -39.29 5.64 11.99
CA TYR A 7 -39.88 6.59 11.07
C TYR A 7 -40.12 7.93 11.77
N HIS A 8 -39.63 8.99 11.10
CA HIS A 8 -39.90 10.43 11.30
C HIS A 8 -38.80 11.23 11.99
N ASN A 9 -37.90 11.78 11.17
CA ASN A 9 -37.50 13.17 11.36
C ASN A 9 -37.25 13.86 10.01
N PRO A 10 -38.13 14.79 9.57
CA PRO A 10 -37.87 15.65 8.44
C PRO A 10 -37.02 16.84 8.92
N ILE A 11 -35.76 16.94 8.47
CA ILE A 11 -34.96 18.15 8.70
C ILE A 11 -35.08 19.04 7.45
N PRO A 12 -35.43 20.34 7.58
CA PRO A 12 -35.66 21.23 6.45
C PRO A 12 -34.34 21.63 5.75
N PRO A 13 -34.40 22.09 4.49
CA PRO A 13 -33.24 22.55 3.75
C PRO A 13 -32.84 23.97 4.21
N GLY A 14 -31.77 24.07 5.01
CA GLY A 14 -31.14 25.35 5.33
C GLY A 14 -30.24 25.26 6.55
N ASN A 15 -28.96 25.60 6.35
CA ASN A 15 -27.86 25.72 7.33
C ASN A 15 -27.22 24.42 7.83
N GLN A 16 -26.15 24.00 7.15
CA GLN A 16 -25.40 22.76 7.44
C GLN A 16 -24.01 22.97 8.08
N PHE A 17 -23.62 24.21 8.46
CA PHE A 17 -22.22 24.47 8.86
C PHE A 17 -22.01 25.46 10.00
N LEU A 18 -22.93 25.53 10.97
CA LEU A 18 -22.64 26.21 12.25
C LEU A 18 -22.67 25.17 13.38
N GLY A 19 -21.48 24.79 13.86
CA GLY A 19 -21.31 23.90 15.00
C GLY A 19 -21.01 22.45 14.64
N ILE A 20 -19.78 22.18 14.16
CA ILE A 20 -19.24 20.82 14.19
C ILE A 20 -18.69 20.61 15.61
N ASP A 21 -19.52 20.10 16.51
CA ASP A 21 -19.05 19.56 17.80
C ASP A 21 -18.67 18.07 17.63
N ALA A 22 -17.98 17.49 18.61
CA ALA A 22 -17.57 16.08 18.64
C ALA A 22 -18.70 15.08 18.28
N SER A 23 -19.97 15.45 18.47
CA SER A 23 -21.17 14.71 18.08
C SER A 23 -21.32 14.53 16.57
N HIS A 24 -20.82 15.48 15.76
CA HIS A 24 -20.85 15.39 14.30
C HIS A 24 -19.79 14.43 13.78
N LEU A 25 -18.57 14.46 14.35
CA LEU A 25 -17.53 13.46 14.08
C LEU A 25 -18.02 12.05 14.45
N LYS A 26 -18.72 11.92 15.58
CA LYS A 26 -19.38 10.68 15.98
C LYS A 26 -20.49 10.25 15.01
N ALA A 27 -21.31 11.18 14.53
CA ALA A 27 -22.37 10.89 13.56
C ALA A 27 -21.81 10.44 12.19
N VAL A 28 -20.68 10.99 11.73
CA VAL A 28 -19.97 10.55 10.51
C VAL A 28 -19.49 9.09 10.63
N VAL A 29 -19.11 8.66 11.83
CA VAL A 29 -18.69 7.28 12.11
C VAL A 29 -19.89 6.33 12.21
N GLU A 30 -20.98 6.76 12.86
CA GLU A 30 -22.15 5.91 13.12
C GLU A 30 -23.09 5.78 11.91
N SER A 31 -23.03 6.71 10.96
CA SER A 31 -23.85 6.67 9.75
C SER A 31 -23.26 5.72 8.70
N PHE A 32 -23.71 4.46 8.78
CA PHE A 32 -23.64 3.39 7.77
C PHE A 32 -22.27 2.71 7.65
N ILE A 33 -22.03 1.81 8.59
CA ILE A 33 -21.15 0.66 8.42
C ILE A 33 -21.81 -0.27 7.37
N CYS A 34 -21.07 -0.61 6.31
CA CYS A 34 -21.41 -1.78 5.50
C CYS A 34 -21.34 -3.02 6.39
N GLU A 35 -22.45 -3.50 6.93
CA GLU A 35 -22.45 -4.84 7.52
C GLU A 35 -22.52 -5.86 6.38
N GLN A 36 -21.38 -6.13 5.73
CA GLN A 36 -21.28 -7.38 5.00
C GLN A 36 -21.16 -8.48 6.07
N PRO A 37 -21.96 -9.56 5.99
CA PRO A 37 -21.61 -10.76 6.73
C PRO A 37 -20.17 -11.03 6.36
N ASN A 38 -19.30 -11.07 7.39
CA ASN A 38 -17.86 -11.28 7.23
C ASN A 38 -17.69 -12.23 6.07
N PRO A 39 -17.08 -11.82 4.93
CA PRO A 39 -16.91 -12.74 3.83
C PRO A 39 -16.35 -13.99 4.49
N SER A 40 -17.01 -15.12 4.31
CA SER A 40 -16.39 -16.39 4.67
C SER A 40 -15.24 -16.53 3.68
N TYR A 41 -14.18 -15.75 3.91
CA TYR A 41 -12.94 -15.83 3.19
C TYR A 41 -12.59 -17.31 3.25
N VAL A 42 -12.24 -17.85 2.09
CA VAL A 42 -11.93 -19.28 1.98
C VAL A 42 -10.81 -19.65 2.96
N ALA A 43 -9.94 -18.68 3.29
CA ALA A 43 -8.86 -18.81 4.26
C ALA A 43 -8.66 -17.54 5.12
N PRO A 44 -8.10 -17.62 6.34
CA PRO A 44 -7.70 -16.46 7.14
C PRO A 44 -6.65 -15.58 6.44
N VAL A 45 -6.59 -14.29 6.80
CA VAL A 45 -5.64 -13.31 6.22
C VAL A 45 -4.18 -13.79 6.27
N ALA A 46 -3.76 -14.35 7.41
CA ALA A 46 -2.41 -14.88 7.55
C ALA A 46 -2.12 -16.05 6.61
N GLU A 47 -3.10 -16.91 6.34
CA GLU A 47 -2.95 -18.01 5.38
C GLU A 47 -2.82 -17.45 3.97
N ARG A 48 -3.72 -16.55 3.56
CA ARG A 48 -3.71 -15.87 2.24
C ARG A 48 -2.36 -15.19 1.96
N ILE A 49 -1.76 -14.60 2.99
CA ILE A 49 -0.42 -14.02 2.89
C ILE A 49 0.67 -15.09 2.74
N ASN A 50 0.54 -16.27 3.33
CA ASN A 50 1.62 -17.27 3.32
C ASN A 50 1.46 -18.35 2.24
N SER A 51 0.28 -18.51 1.65
CA SER A 51 -0.04 -19.58 0.70
C SER A 51 0.10 -19.21 -0.77
N ARG A 52 0.44 -17.95 -1.08
CA ARG A 52 0.64 -17.46 -2.44
C ARG A 52 1.86 -18.06 -3.14
N ASP A 53 1.79 -18.11 -4.46
CA ASP A 53 2.92 -18.43 -5.32
C ASP A 53 3.66 -17.15 -5.73
N TYR A 54 4.87 -17.31 -6.26
CA TYR A 54 5.77 -16.20 -6.59
C TYR A 54 6.19 -16.21 -8.05
N PRO A 55 6.44 -15.04 -8.67
CA PRO A 55 6.40 -13.69 -8.07
C PRO A 55 5.01 -13.18 -7.73
N SER A 56 4.88 -12.49 -6.60
CA SER A 56 3.63 -11.88 -6.16
C SER A 56 3.62 -10.39 -6.41
N ALA A 57 2.63 -9.91 -7.17
CA ALA A 57 2.53 -8.53 -7.61
C ALA A 57 1.41 -7.77 -6.89
N PHE A 58 1.56 -6.45 -6.79
CA PHE A 58 0.52 -5.58 -6.24
C PHE A 58 0.15 -4.40 -7.13
N LEU A 59 -1.09 -3.93 -6.96
CA LEU A 59 -1.68 -2.82 -7.70
C LEU A 59 -1.81 -1.59 -6.79
N THR A 60 -1.25 -0.44 -7.23
CA THR A 60 -1.17 0.81 -6.44
C THR A 60 -2.04 1.97 -6.91
N HIS A 61 -2.19 2.11 -8.22
CA HIS A 61 -2.76 3.30 -8.85
C HIS A 61 -3.62 2.86 -10.03
N LYS A 62 -4.06 3.82 -10.86
CA LYS A 62 -4.69 3.50 -12.15
C LYS A 62 -3.77 2.56 -12.95
N ARG A 63 -4.39 1.57 -13.58
CA ARG A 63 -3.70 0.67 -14.51
C ARG A 63 -3.21 1.46 -15.70
N GLY A 64 -2.04 1.08 -16.19
CA GLY A 64 -1.31 1.81 -17.19
C GLY A 64 -1.78 1.61 -18.62
N ASP A 65 -2.90 2.18 -19.03
CA ASP A 65 -3.42 1.92 -20.39
C ASP A 65 -3.10 3.01 -21.45
N ASP A 66 -1.94 2.94 -22.11
CA ASP A 66 -1.64 3.76 -23.31
C ASP A 66 -1.78 2.90 -24.59
N SER A 67 -2.30 1.67 -24.51
CA SER A 67 -2.45 0.78 -25.66
C SER A 67 -3.79 0.06 -25.61
N GLU A 68 -4.61 0.18 -26.67
CA GLU A 68 -5.80 -0.63 -26.95
C GLU A 68 -5.61 -2.18 -26.86
N GLN A 69 -4.43 -2.64 -26.44
CA GLN A 69 -3.99 -4.02 -26.35
C GLN A 69 -4.40 -4.74 -25.05
N TYR A 70 -4.75 -4.02 -23.97
CA TYR A 70 -5.00 -4.62 -22.65
C TYR A 70 -6.13 -3.92 -21.91
N PRO A 71 -7.42 -4.21 -22.22
CA PRO A 71 -8.55 -3.57 -21.56
C PRO A 71 -8.52 -3.78 -20.04
N ASP A 72 -8.95 -2.75 -19.31
CA ASP A 72 -9.04 -2.64 -17.84
C ASP A 72 -10.02 -3.67 -17.24
N THR A 73 -9.73 -4.95 -17.42
CA THR A 73 -10.64 -6.08 -17.19
C THR A 73 -10.50 -6.63 -15.78
N PHE A 74 -11.56 -7.24 -15.28
CA PHE A 74 -11.52 -8.01 -14.05
C PHE A 74 -10.41 -9.07 -14.06
N ASP A 75 -10.19 -9.74 -15.20
CA ASP A 75 -9.13 -10.74 -15.41
C ASP A 75 -7.72 -10.21 -15.15
N GLN A 76 -7.44 -8.94 -15.46
CA GLN A 76 -6.15 -8.33 -15.13
C GLN A 76 -6.05 -7.96 -13.66
N PHE A 77 -7.16 -7.58 -13.03
CA PHE A 77 -7.19 -7.20 -11.63
C PHE A 77 -6.87 -8.40 -10.72
N ILE A 78 -7.46 -9.56 -11.01
CA ILE A 78 -7.26 -10.79 -10.21
C ILE A 78 -5.85 -11.39 -10.31
N ARG A 79 -5.03 -10.94 -11.29
CA ARG A 79 -3.61 -11.33 -11.39
C ARG A 79 -2.74 -10.72 -10.29
N TYR A 80 -3.23 -9.69 -9.61
CA TYR A 80 -2.53 -9.09 -8.48
C TYR A 80 -2.99 -9.76 -7.18
N ASP A 81 -2.03 -10.11 -6.32
CA ASP A 81 -2.32 -10.71 -5.01
C ASP A 81 -2.55 -9.66 -3.93
N PHE A 82 -2.44 -8.39 -4.26
CA PHE A 82 -2.62 -7.29 -3.33
C PHE A 82 -3.09 -6.04 -4.07
N SER A 83 -4.11 -5.39 -3.51
CA SER A 83 -4.62 -4.13 -4.01
C SER A 83 -4.75 -3.11 -2.89
N PHE A 84 -4.26 -1.89 -3.17
CA PHE A 84 -4.62 -0.71 -2.42
C PHE A 84 -4.83 0.46 -3.39
N MET A 85 -5.85 1.28 -3.15
CA MET A 85 -6.27 2.42 -3.99
C MET A 85 -6.83 2.09 -5.40
N PHE A 86 -7.37 0.89 -5.64
CA PHE A 86 -8.01 0.54 -6.92
C PHE A 86 -9.53 0.67 -6.88
N ASP A 87 -10.15 1.34 -7.86
CA ASP A 87 -11.62 1.42 -8.06
C ASP A 87 -12.16 0.04 -8.49
N PRO A 88 -13.14 -0.58 -7.80
CA PRO A 88 -14.12 -0.01 -6.87
C PRO A 88 -13.70 0.15 -5.41
N PHE A 89 -12.59 -0.43 -5.01
CA PHE A 89 -12.06 -0.40 -3.66
C PHE A 89 -11.27 0.89 -3.36
N HIS A 90 -11.40 1.92 -4.21
CA HIS A 90 -10.76 3.22 -4.06
C HIS A 90 -11.16 3.79 -2.70
N PRO A 91 -10.25 4.47 -1.97
CA PRO A 91 -10.60 5.03 -0.68
C PRO A 91 -11.90 5.83 -0.76
N LEU A 92 -12.80 5.53 0.17
CA LEU A 92 -14.10 6.17 0.37
C LEU A 92 -14.00 7.71 0.40
N THR A 93 -12.79 8.22 0.65
CA THR A 93 -12.37 9.61 0.71
C THR A 93 -12.25 10.30 -0.67
N ARG A 94 -12.21 9.59 -1.81
CA ARG A 94 -12.10 10.22 -3.16
C ARG A 94 -13.40 10.34 -3.93
N SER A 95 -14.53 9.84 -3.42
CA SER A 95 -15.82 10.12 -4.05
C SER A 95 -16.03 11.63 -4.08
N ARG A 96 -16.11 12.23 -5.28
CA ARG A 96 -16.29 13.68 -5.52
C ARG A 96 -17.56 14.28 -4.91
N THR A 97 -18.36 13.50 -4.18
CA THR A 97 -19.62 13.90 -3.58
C THR A 97 -19.47 14.25 -2.09
N PHE A 98 -18.42 14.98 -1.71
CA PHE A 98 -18.35 15.64 -0.40
C PHE A 98 -19.29 16.85 -0.25
N ASN A 99 -19.97 17.25 -1.33
CA ASN A 99 -21.09 18.20 -1.28
C ASN A 99 -22.36 17.62 -0.64
N SER A 100 -22.32 16.38 -0.16
CA SER A 100 -23.40 15.78 0.62
C SER A 100 -23.06 15.91 2.11
N PRO A 101 -24.02 16.30 2.99
CA PRO A 101 -23.83 16.42 4.45
C PRO A 101 -23.47 15.10 5.18
N PHE A 102 -23.08 14.07 4.45
CA PHE A 102 -22.75 12.73 4.91
C PHE A 102 -21.32 12.31 4.50
N GLY A 103 -20.45 13.27 4.17
CA GLY A 103 -19.07 13.03 3.76
C GLY A 103 -18.22 12.40 4.88
N GLY A 104 -17.74 11.19 4.63
CA GLY A 104 -16.99 10.34 5.59
C GLY A 104 -17.65 8.98 5.85
N THR A 105 -18.82 8.73 5.26
CA THR A 105 -19.60 7.52 5.49
C THR A 105 -19.36 6.44 4.44
N VAL A 106 -19.38 5.17 4.86
CA VAL A 106 -19.40 3.99 3.98
C VAL A 106 -20.80 3.81 3.38
N ARG A 107 -21.37 4.86 2.79
CA ARG A 107 -22.69 4.78 2.17
C ARG A 107 -22.59 4.32 0.71
N THR A 108 -23.12 3.11 0.52
CA THR A 108 -24.00 2.74 -0.60
C THR A 108 -23.37 2.64 -2.00
N TRP A 109 -22.50 1.65 -2.16
CA TRP A 109 -22.40 0.82 -3.38
C TRP A 109 -22.24 -0.67 -3.01
N SER A 110 -22.73 -1.05 -1.83
CA SER A 110 -22.32 -2.26 -1.12
C SER A 110 -22.54 -3.53 -1.93
N GLN A 111 -23.66 -3.71 -2.62
CA GLN A 111 -23.89 -4.97 -3.35
C GLN A 111 -22.95 -5.18 -4.53
N HIS A 112 -22.71 -4.15 -5.35
CA HIS A 112 -21.84 -4.26 -6.51
C HIS A 112 -20.39 -4.51 -6.09
N PHE A 113 -19.88 -3.75 -5.12
CA PHE A 113 -18.51 -3.90 -4.65
C PHE A 113 -18.30 -5.17 -3.83
N SER A 114 -19.31 -5.60 -3.08
CA SER A 114 -19.25 -6.91 -2.41
C SER A 114 -19.30 -8.05 -3.42
N GLN A 115 -19.98 -7.88 -4.55
CA GLN A 115 -19.95 -8.86 -5.64
C GLN A 115 -18.56 -8.93 -6.28
N ILE A 116 -17.99 -7.78 -6.67
CA ILE A 116 -16.62 -7.73 -7.22
C ILE A 116 -15.61 -8.31 -6.23
N HIS A 117 -15.74 -8.01 -4.94
CA HIS A 117 -14.88 -8.57 -3.90
C HIS A 117 -15.03 -10.09 -3.83
N ARG A 118 -16.26 -10.61 -3.77
CA ARG A 118 -16.49 -12.07 -3.75
C ARG A 118 -15.93 -12.75 -4.99
N ASP A 119 -16.16 -12.18 -6.16
CA ASP A 119 -15.64 -12.73 -7.42
C ASP A 119 -14.11 -12.71 -7.41
N ALA A 120 -13.49 -11.64 -6.90
CA ALA A 120 -12.04 -11.52 -6.84
C ALA A 120 -11.42 -12.54 -5.87
N ILE A 121 -12.06 -12.79 -4.72
CA ILE A 121 -11.65 -13.85 -3.78
C ILE A 121 -11.85 -15.24 -4.39
N HIS A 122 -12.91 -15.45 -5.17
CA HIS A 122 -13.16 -16.72 -5.83
C HIS A 122 -12.06 -17.06 -6.84
N GLU A 123 -11.67 -16.10 -7.66
CA GLU A 123 -10.63 -16.28 -8.68
C GLU A 123 -9.21 -16.22 -8.12
N ASN A 124 -8.95 -15.33 -7.15
CA ASN A 124 -7.69 -15.22 -6.43
C ASN A 124 -7.93 -15.26 -4.90
N PRO A 125 -7.92 -16.46 -4.29
CA PRO A 125 -8.17 -16.60 -2.86
C PRO A 125 -7.11 -15.93 -1.96
N ASN A 126 -5.92 -15.64 -2.49
CA ASN A 126 -4.83 -15.01 -1.74
C ASN A 126 -4.86 -13.48 -1.77
N MET A 127 -5.76 -12.85 -2.53
CA MET A 127 -5.73 -11.42 -2.85
C MET A 127 -6.01 -10.47 -1.69
N ILE A 128 -5.03 -9.73 -1.16
CA ILE A 128 -5.24 -8.82 -0.01
C ILE A 128 -5.82 -7.46 -0.43
N PHE A 129 -6.81 -6.96 0.32
CA PHE A 129 -7.45 -5.66 0.10
C PHE A 129 -7.13 -4.69 1.24
N ILE A 130 -6.45 -3.59 0.91
CA ILE A 130 -6.15 -2.51 1.86
C ILE A 130 -6.74 -1.19 1.36
N VAL A 131 -7.22 -0.36 2.29
CA VAL A 131 -7.76 0.98 2.00
C VAL A 131 -6.95 2.07 2.71
N GLU A 132 -6.79 3.21 2.05
CA GLU A 132 -6.13 4.37 2.64
C GLU A 132 -7.03 5.07 3.66
N ILE A 133 -6.44 5.45 4.81
CA ILE A 133 -6.99 6.45 5.71
C ILE A 133 -6.19 7.75 5.55
N ALA A 134 -6.85 8.78 5.03
CA ALA A 134 -6.31 10.13 5.00
C ALA A 134 -6.33 10.70 6.43
N TYR A 135 -5.17 10.68 7.09
CA TYR A 135 -5.06 11.14 8.48
C TYR A 135 -4.45 12.55 8.63
N PHE A 136 -3.68 12.99 7.64
CA PHE A 136 -3.08 14.34 7.60
C PHE A 136 -3.51 15.16 6.37
N ASP A 137 -4.06 14.49 5.35
CA ASP A 137 -4.47 15.12 4.09
C ASP A 137 -5.93 15.59 4.15
N GLY A 138 -6.09 16.90 4.15
CA GLY A 138 -7.37 17.58 4.21
C GLY A 138 -8.15 17.62 2.91
N ARG A 139 -7.58 17.20 1.77
CA ARG A 139 -8.30 17.21 0.47
C ARG A 139 -9.61 16.43 0.53
N PHE A 140 -9.66 15.45 1.42
CA PHE A 140 -10.80 14.58 1.57
C PHE A 140 -11.62 14.86 2.83
N LEU A 141 -11.21 15.84 3.63
CA LEU A 141 -11.95 16.28 4.80
C LEU A 141 -12.62 17.61 4.46
N ASN A 142 -13.94 17.61 4.33
CA ASN A 142 -14.73 18.81 4.04
C ASN A 142 -14.90 19.68 5.31
N LEU A 143 -13.78 20.05 5.95
CA LEU A 143 -13.77 20.85 7.16
C LEU A 143 -13.89 22.35 6.81
N PRO A 144 -14.69 23.14 7.56
CA PRO A 144 -14.73 24.59 7.43
C PRO A 144 -13.35 25.25 7.62
N ASP A 145 -13.15 26.42 7.02
CA ASP A 145 -11.88 27.18 7.11
C ASP A 145 -11.52 27.63 8.53
N ASP A 146 -12.52 27.83 9.39
CA ASP A 146 -12.37 28.17 10.80
C ASP A 146 -12.22 26.94 11.72
N SER A 147 -12.22 25.72 11.15
CA SER A 147 -12.06 24.49 11.92
C SER A 147 -10.77 24.51 12.76
N PRO A 148 -10.85 24.07 14.04
CA PRO A 148 -9.67 23.92 14.91
C PRO A 148 -8.80 22.72 14.51
N TYR A 149 -9.27 21.87 13.60
CA TYR A 149 -8.60 20.64 13.19
C TYR A 149 -7.61 20.83 12.04
N TRP A 150 -7.43 22.05 11.55
CA TRP A 150 -6.35 22.38 10.62
C TRP A 150 -5.05 22.66 11.36
N PHE A 151 -3.91 22.24 10.79
CA PHE A 151 -2.66 22.89 11.12
C PHE A 151 -2.71 24.34 10.65
N ARG A 152 -2.15 25.25 11.45
CA ARG A 152 -2.08 26.67 11.13
C ARG A 152 -0.64 27.16 11.21
N ASN A 153 -0.27 28.01 10.26
CA ASN A 153 1.00 28.73 10.29
C ASN A 153 0.95 29.82 11.39
N ASP A 154 2.10 30.41 11.69
CA ASP A 154 2.23 31.47 12.71
C ASP A 154 1.35 32.71 12.43
N ASP A 155 1.00 32.96 11.16
CA ASP A 155 0.11 34.04 10.73
C ASP A 155 -1.39 33.69 10.83
N GLY A 156 -1.72 32.48 11.29
CA GLY A 156 -3.08 31.97 11.45
C GLY A 156 -3.69 31.38 10.17
N SER A 157 -3.01 31.47 9.03
CA SER A 157 -3.42 30.79 7.79
C SER A 157 -3.34 29.27 7.94
N ILE A 158 -4.16 28.55 7.17
CA ILE A 158 -4.11 27.09 7.18
C ILE A 158 -2.82 26.64 6.52
N ALA A 159 -2.11 25.74 7.19
CA ALA A 159 -0.93 25.11 6.62
C ALA A 159 -1.33 24.34 5.37
N ILE A 160 -0.63 24.64 4.28
CA ILE A 160 -0.83 23.98 3.00
C ILE A 160 0.47 23.34 2.55
N ARG A 161 0.32 22.34 1.70
CA ARG A 161 1.41 21.77 0.93
C ARG A 161 1.09 21.90 -0.55
N GLU A 162 2.05 22.46 -1.28
CA GLU A 162 2.00 22.57 -2.73
C GLU A 162 2.75 21.37 -3.34
N TRP A 163 2.09 20.62 -4.22
CA TRP A 163 2.78 19.66 -5.08
C TRP A 163 2.83 20.19 -6.51
N SER A 164 3.90 19.85 -7.22
CA SER A 164 4.06 20.24 -8.62
C SER A 164 2.99 19.61 -9.52
N VAL A 165 2.48 18.41 -9.23
CA VAL A 165 1.34 17.81 -9.92
C VAL A 165 0.87 16.56 -9.14
N ASP A 166 -0.43 16.26 -9.06
CA ASP A 166 -0.97 15.04 -8.44
C ASP A 166 -0.73 13.78 -9.29
N ALA A 167 -1.12 12.62 -8.74
CA ALA A 167 -1.06 11.31 -9.40
C ALA A 167 -1.70 11.25 -10.80
N PHE A 168 -2.43 12.29 -11.24
CA PHE A 168 -3.16 12.41 -12.49
C PHE A 168 -2.77 13.60 -13.37
N GLY A 169 -1.83 14.44 -12.96
CA GLY A 169 -1.44 15.59 -13.78
C GLY A 169 -2.11 16.92 -13.40
N ASN A 170 -2.79 17.03 -12.25
CA ASN A 170 -3.37 18.30 -11.78
C ASN A 170 -2.51 18.99 -10.71
N GLU A 171 -2.35 20.31 -10.79
CA GLU A 171 -1.86 21.10 -9.65
C GLU A 171 -2.84 20.97 -8.48
N GLN A 172 -2.34 20.62 -7.30
CA GLN A 172 -3.16 20.44 -6.11
C GLN A 172 -2.48 21.09 -4.91
N VAL A 173 -3.31 21.75 -4.10
CA VAL A 173 -2.92 22.26 -2.79
C VAL A 173 -3.56 21.35 -1.74
N GLU A 174 -2.74 20.75 -0.89
CA GLU A 174 -3.17 19.91 0.21
C GLU A 174 -3.28 20.76 1.48
N ARG A 175 -4.48 20.94 2.04
CA ARG A 175 -4.65 21.53 3.37
C ARG A 175 -4.28 20.49 4.42
N LEU A 176 -3.47 20.86 5.41
CA LEU A 176 -2.91 19.89 6.35
C LEU A 176 -3.77 19.80 7.62
N VAL A 177 -4.21 18.60 7.93
CA VAL A 177 -5.02 18.28 9.11
C VAL A 177 -4.11 18.09 10.31
N ASN A 178 -4.46 18.70 11.44
CA ASN A 178 -3.74 18.57 12.69
C ASN A 178 -4.02 17.20 13.34
N PHE A 179 -3.31 16.17 12.88
CA PHE A 179 -3.43 14.80 13.39
C PHE A 179 -2.87 14.61 14.82
N THR A 180 -2.32 15.65 15.45
CA THR A 180 -1.95 15.62 16.87
C THR A 180 -3.08 16.08 17.78
N HIS A 181 -4.14 16.67 17.22
CA HIS A 181 -5.32 17.05 17.98
C HIS A 181 -6.08 15.79 18.47
N PRO A 182 -6.44 15.68 19.76
CA PRO A 182 -7.09 14.48 20.31
C PRO A 182 -8.35 14.04 19.55
N ASP A 183 -9.24 14.98 19.20
CA ASP A 183 -10.45 14.68 18.41
C ASP A 183 -10.15 14.11 17.02
N VAL A 184 -9.05 14.56 16.40
CA VAL A 184 -8.64 14.06 15.07
C VAL A 184 -8.06 12.66 15.20
N ILE A 185 -7.27 12.40 16.24
CA ILE A 185 -6.79 11.04 16.58
C ILE A 185 -7.98 10.10 16.75
N GLU A 186 -8.97 10.49 17.53
CA GLU A 186 -10.19 9.69 17.75
C GLU A 186 -10.95 9.47 16.44
N MET A 187 -11.11 10.51 15.61
CA MET A 187 -11.73 10.38 14.29
C MET A 187 -11.01 9.34 13.42
N ILE A 188 -9.67 9.36 13.36
CA ILE A 188 -8.87 8.40 12.59
C ILE A 188 -9.10 6.97 13.09
N ILE A 189 -9.10 6.78 14.42
CA ILE A 189 -9.36 5.48 15.05
C ILE A 189 -10.76 4.98 14.67
N GLN A 190 -11.78 5.82 14.82
CA GLN A 190 -13.16 5.44 14.58
C GLN A 190 -13.46 5.15 13.09
N GLN A 191 -12.88 5.91 12.16
CA GLN A 191 -12.94 5.60 10.73
C GLN A 191 -12.33 4.21 10.44
N THR A 192 -11.20 3.92 11.06
CA THR A 192 -10.54 2.61 10.93
C THR A 192 -11.40 1.49 11.50
N VAL A 193 -12.05 1.71 12.64
CA VAL A 193 -12.99 0.75 13.24
C VAL A 193 -14.19 0.50 12.32
N ALA A 194 -14.73 1.54 11.68
CA ALA A 194 -15.81 1.38 10.71
C ALA A 194 -15.39 0.53 9.50
N ILE A 195 -14.18 0.72 8.98
CA ILE A 195 -13.61 -0.11 7.90
C ILE A 195 -13.40 -1.55 8.36
N ALA A 196 -12.87 -1.75 9.56
CA ALA A 196 -12.68 -3.08 10.12
C ALA A 196 -14.03 -3.81 10.29
N LYS A 197 -15.10 -3.10 10.66
CA LYS A 197 -16.46 -3.67 10.74
C LYS A 197 -17.08 -3.90 9.36
N CYS A 198 -16.62 -3.21 8.32
CA CYS A 198 -17.19 -3.32 6.97
C CYS A 198 -17.08 -4.74 6.39
N GLY A 199 -15.98 -5.43 6.70
CA GLY A 199 -15.67 -6.77 6.18
C GLY A 199 -15.20 -6.81 4.72
N LEU A 200 -15.12 -5.69 4.00
CA LEU A 200 -14.60 -5.64 2.62
C LEU A 200 -13.08 -5.51 2.52
N TYR A 201 -12.43 -5.13 3.61
CA TYR A 201 -11.00 -4.83 3.64
C TYR A 201 -10.30 -5.65 4.71
N ASP A 202 -9.12 -6.15 4.35
CA ASP A 202 -8.22 -6.87 5.24
C ASP A 202 -7.50 -5.91 6.20
N GLY A 203 -7.43 -4.62 5.86
CA GLY A 203 -6.71 -3.64 6.65
C GLY A 203 -6.74 -2.22 6.08
N ILE A 204 -5.93 -1.35 6.69
CA ILE A 204 -5.70 0.02 6.26
C ILE A 204 -4.24 0.30 5.89
N TRP A 205 -4.06 1.39 5.16
CA TRP A 205 -2.80 2.04 4.90
C TRP A 205 -2.79 3.46 5.47
N LEU A 206 -1.64 3.89 5.98
CA LEU A 206 -1.37 5.27 6.39
C LEU A 206 -0.18 5.81 5.57
N ASP A 207 -0.45 6.79 4.71
CA ASP A 207 0.56 7.35 3.82
C ASP A 207 1.57 8.24 4.56
N ARG A 208 2.71 8.54 3.93
CA ARG A 208 3.70 9.53 4.38
C ARG A 208 4.18 9.29 5.81
N TRP A 209 4.40 8.03 6.17
CA TRP A 209 4.91 7.62 7.47
C TRP A 209 6.44 7.69 7.54
N HIS A 210 7.03 8.78 7.04
CA HIS A 210 8.48 8.98 6.96
C HIS A 210 8.91 10.39 7.42
N PRO A 211 10.16 10.59 7.90
CA PRO A 211 10.67 11.87 8.35
C PRO A 211 10.74 12.98 7.33
N ASP A 212 10.70 12.73 6.02
CA ASP A 212 10.65 13.85 5.07
C ASP A 212 9.36 14.66 5.24
N PHE A 213 8.32 14.06 5.85
CA PHE A 213 7.17 14.79 6.37
C PHE A 213 7.55 15.85 7.42
N ARG A 214 8.64 15.64 8.17
CA ARG A 214 9.23 16.67 9.05
C ARG A 214 9.75 17.86 8.26
N GLY A 215 10.19 17.72 7.02
CA GLY A 215 10.57 18.89 6.22
C GLY A 215 9.39 19.87 6.08
N GLU A 216 8.21 19.32 5.84
CA GLU A 216 6.97 20.06 5.60
C GLU A 216 6.29 20.50 6.90
N LEU A 217 6.36 19.69 7.98
CA LEU A 217 5.69 19.98 9.25
C LEU A 217 6.62 20.43 10.40
N SER A 218 7.94 20.51 10.22
CA SER A 218 8.87 20.78 11.33
C SER A 218 8.63 22.10 12.06
N HIS A 219 8.01 23.06 11.39
CA HIS A 219 7.61 24.34 11.98
C HIS A 219 6.23 24.28 12.67
N LEU A 220 5.43 23.24 12.42
CA LEU A 220 4.05 23.08 12.90
C LEU A 220 3.93 22.09 14.07
N VAL A 221 4.81 21.09 14.13
CA VAL A 221 4.75 20.03 15.14
C VAL A 221 6.16 19.58 15.54
N SER A 222 6.37 19.36 16.84
CA SER A 222 7.64 18.82 17.31
C SER A 222 7.79 17.33 16.91
N PRO A 223 9.02 16.82 16.71
CA PRO A 223 9.23 15.40 16.42
C PRO A 223 8.71 14.44 17.50
N GLU A 224 8.60 14.92 18.73
CA GLU A 224 8.06 14.16 19.85
C GLU A 224 6.54 14.09 19.78
N ASP A 225 5.86 15.21 19.53
CA ASP A 225 4.41 15.26 19.41
C ASP A 225 3.91 14.49 18.19
N GLU A 226 4.59 14.58 17.05
CA GLU A 226 4.29 13.77 15.86
C GLU A 226 4.38 12.28 16.17
N ARG A 227 5.47 11.85 16.85
CA ARG A 227 5.67 10.45 17.23
C ARG A 227 4.61 9.98 18.22
N ASN A 228 4.29 10.81 19.21
CA ASN A 228 3.30 10.49 20.24
C ASN A 228 1.90 10.38 19.62
N ALA A 229 1.51 11.29 18.73
CA ALA A 229 0.24 11.23 18.01
C ALA A 229 0.14 9.97 17.13
N ARG A 230 1.18 9.67 16.34
CA ARG A 230 1.24 8.45 15.53
C ARG A 230 1.16 7.17 16.37
N LEU A 231 1.82 7.15 17.53
CA LEU A 231 1.74 6.03 18.45
C LEU A 231 0.33 5.88 19.05
N GLN A 232 -0.30 6.98 19.46
CA GLN A 232 -1.68 6.97 19.96
C GLN A 232 -2.67 6.48 18.91
N ILE A 233 -2.52 6.92 17.64
CA ILE A 233 -3.32 6.41 16.52
C ILE A 233 -3.17 4.90 16.38
N LEU A 234 -1.93 4.38 16.30
CA LEU A 234 -1.68 2.95 16.13
C LEU A 234 -2.19 2.11 17.31
N GLN A 235 -1.96 2.57 18.54
CA GLN A 235 -2.44 1.90 19.75
C GLN A 235 -3.97 1.92 19.85
N GLY A 236 -4.58 3.07 19.57
CA GLY A 236 -6.02 3.24 19.58
C GLY A 236 -6.72 2.36 18.54
N ILE A 237 -6.18 2.28 17.32
CA ILE A 237 -6.67 1.34 16.30
C ILE A 237 -6.58 -0.09 16.83
N ARG A 238 -5.41 -0.51 17.32
CA ARG A 238 -5.18 -1.89 17.78
C ARG A 238 -6.06 -2.30 18.96
N ALA A 239 -6.42 -1.36 19.81
CA ALA A 239 -7.35 -1.62 20.91
C ALA A 239 -8.80 -1.86 20.44
N ASN A 240 -9.16 -1.44 19.23
CA ASN A 240 -10.56 -1.39 18.77
C ASN A 240 -10.86 -2.22 17.51
N VAL A 241 -9.85 -2.83 16.87
CA VAL A 241 -10.03 -3.69 15.69
C VAL A 241 -9.70 -5.15 16.00
N ARG A 242 -10.14 -6.04 15.12
CA ARG A 242 -9.82 -7.47 15.18
C ARG A 242 -8.30 -7.71 15.10
N GLU A 243 -7.82 -8.76 15.75
CA GLU A 243 -6.38 -9.07 15.90
C GLU A 243 -5.67 -9.28 14.54
N ASP A 244 -6.39 -9.82 13.55
CA ASP A 244 -5.91 -10.10 12.20
C ASP A 244 -6.08 -8.91 11.23
N PHE A 245 -6.58 -7.76 11.68
CA PHE A 245 -6.69 -6.55 10.86
C PHE A 245 -5.29 -6.03 10.51
N LEU A 246 -5.03 -5.79 9.23
CA LEU A 246 -3.71 -5.34 8.77
C LEU A 246 -3.58 -3.83 8.93
N ILE A 247 -2.43 -3.39 9.44
CA ILE A 247 -2.03 -1.98 9.38
C ILE A 247 -0.76 -1.89 8.56
N MET A 248 -0.82 -1.15 7.47
CA MET A 248 0.30 -0.84 6.59
C MET A 248 0.65 0.64 6.65
N VAL A 249 1.94 0.97 6.50
CA VAL A 249 2.39 2.37 6.42
C VAL A 249 3.32 2.58 5.20
N ASN A 250 3.35 3.79 4.64
CA ASN A 250 4.35 4.17 3.64
C ASN A 250 5.62 4.65 4.32
N SER A 251 6.73 3.91 4.17
CA SER A 251 8.01 4.42 4.64
C SER A 251 9.26 3.82 4.02
N ARG A 252 10.33 4.61 4.12
CA ARG A 252 11.66 4.32 3.55
C ARG A 252 12.74 4.17 4.63
N GLN A 253 12.36 3.96 5.89
CA GLN A 253 13.29 3.84 7.02
C GLN A 253 12.71 3.03 8.19
N GLU A 254 13.58 2.63 9.12
CA GLU A 254 13.20 1.83 10.28
C GLU A 254 12.43 2.65 11.34
N PHE A 255 11.43 2.04 12.00
CA PHE A 255 10.74 2.61 13.17
C PHE A 255 10.49 1.56 14.25
N PRO A 256 11.48 1.28 15.10
CA PRO A 256 11.35 0.28 16.16
C PRO A 256 10.13 0.51 17.07
N HIS A 257 9.79 1.77 17.35
CA HIS A 257 8.67 2.11 18.25
C HIS A 257 7.28 1.80 17.67
N PHE A 258 7.13 1.77 16.34
CA PHE A 258 5.85 1.50 15.68
C PHE A 258 5.71 0.05 15.22
N ALA A 259 6.83 -0.68 15.08
CA ALA A 259 6.88 -2.05 14.58
C ALA A 259 5.91 -3.03 15.26
N PRO A 260 5.67 -2.98 16.59
CA PRO A 260 4.73 -3.89 17.26
C PRO A 260 3.26 -3.75 16.80
N TYR A 261 2.92 -2.64 16.16
CA TYR A 261 1.54 -2.31 15.75
C TYR A 261 1.34 -2.40 14.23
N ILE A 262 2.40 -2.55 13.44
CA ILE A 262 2.36 -2.49 11.97
C ILE A 262 2.63 -3.87 11.40
N ASN A 263 1.80 -4.32 10.46
CA ASN A 263 1.98 -5.56 9.71
C ASN A 263 2.78 -5.33 8.42
N GLY A 264 2.46 -4.24 7.72
CA GLY A 264 2.94 -3.97 6.36
C GLY A 264 3.75 -2.70 6.25
N VAL A 265 4.73 -2.68 5.36
CA VAL A 265 5.35 -1.42 4.91
C VAL A 265 5.39 -1.37 3.39
N PHE A 266 4.98 -0.23 2.86
CA PHE A 266 5.20 0.13 1.48
C PHE A 266 6.44 0.99 1.33
N ILE A 267 7.30 0.58 0.41
CA ILE A 267 8.61 1.17 0.19
C ILE A 267 8.60 1.82 -1.19
N GLU A 268 8.58 3.15 -1.19
CA GLU A 268 8.73 3.93 -2.41
C GLU A 268 10.19 4.03 -2.82
N ALA A 269 10.61 3.16 -3.73
CA ALA A 269 11.87 3.33 -4.43
C ALA A 269 11.66 4.29 -5.59
N HIS A 270 11.87 5.58 -5.34
CA HIS A 270 11.92 6.58 -6.42
C HIS A 270 13.26 6.46 -7.15
N GLU A 271 13.22 6.42 -8.47
CA GLU A 271 14.44 6.38 -9.29
C GLU A 271 15.17 7.73 -9.15
N PRO A 272 16.38 7.75 -8.54
CA PRO A 272 17.20 8.94 -8.58
C PRO A 272 17.63 9.18 -10.03
N ASN A 273 17.62 10.43 -10.47
CA ASN A 273 18.12 10.77 -11.81
C ASN A 273 19.67 10.58 -11.83
N PRO A 274 20.26 9.73 -12.70
CA PRO A 274 19.64 9.02 -13.82
C PRO A 274 19.24 7.55 -13.60
N ASN A 275 19.72 6.86 -12.54
CA ASN A 275 19.38 5.47 -12.21
C ASN A 275 19.59 5.20 -10.71
N TYR A 276 19.05 4.08 -10.20
CA TYR A 276 19.36 3.56 -8.86
C TYR A 276 20.86 3.30 -8.67
N THR A 277 21.40 3.81 -7.56
CA THR A 277 22.80 3.59 -7.19
C THR A 277 22.98 2.33 -6.35
N HIS A 278 24.23 1.86 -6.25
CA HIS A 278 24.59 0.79 -5.33
C HIS A 278 24.20 1.10 -3.87
N LYS A 279 24.29 2.38 -3.46
CA LYS A 279 23.90 2.83 -2.12
C LYS A 279 22.38 2.69 -1.91
N ASP A 280 21.59 3.07 -2.91
CA ASP A 280 20.12 2.98 -2.82
C ASP A 280 19.68 1.51 -2.70
N LEU A 281 20.25 0.64 -3.54
CA LEU A 281 19.93 -0.78 -3.51
C LEU A 281 20.35 -1.45 -2.20
N HIS A 282 21.53 -1.13 -1.68
CA HIS A 282 21.96 -1.61 -0.36
C HIS A 282 21.05 -1.07 0.76
N HIS A 283 20.56 0.17 0.65
CA HIS A 283 19.56 0.70 1.58
C HIS A 283 18.27 -0.13 1.54
N PHE A 284 17.73 -0.41 0.36
CA PHE A 284 16.52 -1.23 0.21
C PHE A 284 16.70 -2.66 0.76
N GLU A 285 17.83 -3.31 0.48
CA GLU A 285 18.17 -4.63 1.05
C GLU A 285 18.08 -4.63 2.58
N ASN A 286 18.67 -3.62 3.22
CA ASN A 286 18.73 -3.53 4.68
C ASN A 286 17.37 -3.22 5.31
N ILE A 287 16.62 -2.25 4.77
CA ILE A 287 15.32 -1.91 5.34
C ILE A 287 14.31 -3.05 5.15
N ILE A 288 14.33 -3.76 4.02
CA ILE A 288 13.47 -4.92 3.78
C ILE A 288 13.77 -6.00 4.83
N LYS A 289 15.05 -6.33 5.03
CA LYS A 289 15.48 -7.29 6.04
C LYS A 289 15.03 -6.91 7.44
N TRP A 290 15.12 -5.62 7.78
CA TRP A 290 14.65 -5.11 9.05
C TRP A 290 13.12 -5.29 9.20
N TYR A 291 12.32 -4.88 8.22
CA TYR A 291 10.87 -5.01 8.27
C TYR A 291 10.42 -6.48 8.42
N GLU A 292 10.97 -7.38 7.62
CA GLU A 292 10.64 -8.82 7.65
C GLU A 292 10.88 -9.46 9.03
N SER A 293 11.81 -8.90 9.81
CA SER A 293 12.21 -9.41 11.12
C SER A 293 11.49 -8.74 12.29
N ASN A 294 11.06 -7.48 12.14
CA ASN A 294 10.62 -6.65 13.27
C ASN A 294 9.13 -6.31 13.27
N LEU A 295 8.44 -6.41 12.13
CA LEU A 295 7.02 -6.09 12.04
C LEU A 295 6.12 -7.14 12.70
N ARG A 296 4.94 -6.71 13.14
CA ARG A 296 3.88 -7.55 13.67
C ARG A 296 3.48 -8.61 12.63
N LYS A 297 3.26 -9.85 13.08
CA LYS A 297 2.80 -10.94 12.21
C LYS A 297 1.26 -10.91 12.02
N PRO A 298 0.74 -11.33 10.85
CA PRO A 298 1.50 -11.62 9.62
C PRO A 298 2.16 -10.34 9.11
N SER A 299 3.43 -10.44 8.67
CA SER A 299 4.21 -9.29 8.20
C SER A 299 4.40 -9.37 6.70
N PHE A 300 4.48 -8.22 6.04
CA PHE A 300 4.73 -8.16 4.61
C PHE A 300 5.38 -6.82 4.21
N THR A 301 6.07 -6.82 3.07
CA THR A 301 6.58 -5.59 2.45
C THR A 301 5.99 -5.42 1.06
N LEU A 302 5.66 -4.20 0.66
CA LEU A 302 5.35 -3.85 -0.72
C LEU A 302 6.50 -3.02 -1.27
N LEU A 303 7.22 -3.56 -2.25
CA LEU A 303 8.34 -2.87 -2.89
C LEU A 303 7.89 -2.25 -4.21
N TRP A 304 7.78 -0.93 -4.24
CA TRP A 304 7.40 -0.17 -5.43
C TRP A 304 8.63 0.44 -6.09
N GLY A 305 8.94 0.01 -7.32
CA GLY A 305 9.99 0.57 -8.14
C GLY A 305 9.46 1.61 -9.13
N GLN A 306 9.91 2.86 -9.01
CA GLN A 306 9.63 3.88 -10.01
C GLN A 306 10.56 3.74 -11.22
N VAL A 307 10.04 4.04 -12.41
CA VAL A 307 10.82 4.29 -13.62
C VAL A 307 10.52 5.68 -14.19
N ASN A 308 11.55 6.43 -14.58
CA ASN A 308 11.44 7.76 -15.21
C ASN A 308 11.21 7.68 -16.74
N HIS A 309 10.94 6.48 -17.26
CA HIS A 309 10.71 6.22 -18.68
C HIS A 309 9.41 5.42 -18.88
N LYS A 310 8.64 5.74 -19.93
CA LYS A 310 7.40 5.02 -20.28
C LYS A 310 7.64 3.51 -20.44
N PRO A 311 6.96 2.65 -19.68
CA PRO A 311 6.93 1.20 -19.85
C PRO A 311 6.36 0.88 -21.23
N PRO A 312 6.74 -0.25 -21.84
CA PRO A 312 7.56 -1.33 -21.29
C PRO A 312 9.08 -1.08 -21.37
N ARG A 313 9.54 0.16 -21.60
CA ARG A 313 10.96 0.46 -21.93
C ARG A 313 11.99 0.26 -20.80
N SER A 314 11.63 -0.27 -19.63
CA SER A 314 12.62 -0.60 -18.59
C SER A 314 12.45 -2.01 -17.98
N PRO A 315 12.62 -3.08 -18.77
CA PRO A 315 12.64 -4.45 -18.24
C PRO A 315 13.76 -4.66 -17.21
N ARG A 316 14.80 -3.80 -17.22
CA ARG A 316 15.91 -3.86 -16.26
C ARG A 316 15.47 -3.47 -14.86
N VAL A 317 14.77 -2.34 -14.70
CA VAL A 317 14.27 -1.91 -13.39
C VAL A 317 13.21 -2.86 -12.86
N MET A 318 12.32 -3.35 -13.72
CA MET A 318 11.36 -4.37 -13.32
C MET A 318 12.04 -5.63 -12.80
N ARG A 319 13.02 -6.19 -13.54
CA ARG A 319 13.77 -7.37 -13.09
C ARG A 319 14.54 -7.09 -11.81
N LEU A 320 15.14 -5.91 -11.67
CA LEU A 320 15.88 -5.49 -10.49
C LEU A 320 15.00 -5.55 -9.24
N PHE A 321 13.85 -4.87 -9.23
CA PHE A 321 12.97 -4.86 -8.07
C PHE A 321 12.28 -6.20 -7.84
N THR A 322 11.97 -6.95 -8.90
CA THR A 322 11.42 -8.30 -8.78
C THR A 322 12.43 -9.23 -8.12
N MET A 323 13.70 -9.24 -8.57
CA MET A 323 14.74 -10.09 -7.98
C MET A 323 15.11 -9.65 -6.57
N LEU A 324 15.18 -8.34 -6.30
CA LEU A 324 15.38 -7.81 -4.95
C LEU A 324 14.27 -8.30 -4.01
N SER A 325 13.00 -8.15 -4.41
CA SER A 325 11.86 -8.64 -3.63
C SER A 325 11.95 -10.15 -3.38
N LEU A 326 12.09 -10.96 -4.43
CA LEU A 326 12.14 -12.43 -4.30
C LEU A 326 13.27 -12.92 -3.40
N THR A 327 14.45 -12.30 -3.47
CA THR A 327 15.61 -12.74 -2.70
C THR A 327 15.61 -12.23 -1.26
N HIS A 328 15.00 -11.08 -0.97
CA HIS A 328 15.07 -10.44 0.35
C HIS A 328 13.76 -10.46 1.14
N SER A 329 12.65 -10.76 0.50
CA SER A 329 11.31 -10.63 1.07
C SER A 329 10.40 -11.78 0.67
N ASP A 330 9.35 -12.00 1.47
CA ASP A 330 8.18 -12.75 1.03
C ASP A 330 7.09 -11.82 0.50
N GLY A 331 7.31 -10.51 0.48
CA GLY A 331 6.34 -9.50 0.12
C GLY A 331 6.00 -9.44 -1.37
N TYR A 332 5.46 -8.30 -1.75
CA TYR A 332 4.89 -8.04 -3.06
C TYR A 332 5.75 -7.04 -3.83
N VAL A 333 5.75 -7.11 -5.16
CA VAL A 333 6.47 -6.17 -6.03
C VAL A 333 5.54 -5.44 -6.99
N SER A 334 5.85 -4.18 -7.28
CA SER A 334 5.20 -3.43 -8.35
C SER A 334 6.17 -2.45 -8.96
N VAL A 335 5.96 -2.13 -10.24
CA VAL A 335 6.79 -1.21 -11.00
C VAL A 335 5.86 -0.27 -11.75
N SER A 336 6.12 1.03 -11.64
CA SER A 336 5.28 2.05 -12.26
C SER A 336 6.10 3.19 -12.82
N SER A 337 5.53 3.90 -13.78
CA SER A 337 6.24 4.99 -14.46
C SER A 337 5.74 6.38 -14.14
N LEU A 338 6.68 7.32 -14.23
CA LEU A 338 6.47 8.76 -14.31
C LEU A 338 6.74 9.31 -15.72
N PRO A 339 6.25 10.52 -16.05
CA PRO A 339 5.45 11.43 -15.20
C PRO A 339 3.99 11.01 -15.07
N HIS A 340 3.27 11.72 -14.21
CA HIS A 340 1.85 11.53 -13.99
C HIS A 340 1.03 11.51 -15.30
N PRO A 341 -0.02 10.67 -15.41
CA PRO A 341 -0.55 9.80 -14.37
C PRO A 341 0.36 8.60 -14.03
N VAL A 342 0.50 8.26 -12.73
CA VAL A 342 1.22 7.05 -12.31
C VAL A 342 0.44 5.84 -12.79
N ARG A 343 1.15 4.93 -13.46
CA ARG A 343 0.57 3.77 -14.13
C ARG A 343 1.24 2.51 -13.62
N THR A 344 0.45 1.60 -13.05
CA THR A 344 0.93 0.25 -12.69
C THR A 344 0.80 -0.69 -13.88
N TYR A 345 1.83 -1.50 -14.13
CA TYR A 345 1.88 -2.46 -15.23
C TYR A 345 2.00 -3.87 -14.67
N TYR A 346 1.33 -4.83 -15.30
CA TYR A 346 1.61 -6.25 -15.10
C TYR A 346 2.61 -6.69 -16.17
N TYR A 347 3.61 -7.49 -15.79
CA TYR A 347 4.62 -7.98 -16.71
C TYR A 347 4.50 -9.50 -16.82
N ASP A 348 4.51 -10.07 -18.02
CA ASP A 348 4.57 -11.53 -18.25
C ASP A 348 5.76 -12.19 -17.53
N PHE A 349 6.77 -11.39 -17.17
CA PHE A 349 7.87 -11.82 -16.29
C PHE A 349 7.38 -12.37 -14.94
N TRP A 350 6.26 -11.88 -14.43
CA TRP A 350 5.63 -12.31 -13.18
C TRP A 350 4.74 -13.55 -13.33
N ASP A 351 4.47 -14.01 -14.56
CA ASP A 351 3.77 -15.29 -14.80
C ASP A 351 4.70 -16.52 -14.61
N ALA A 352 5.96 -16.30 -14.22
CA ALA A 352 6.86 -17.38 -13.86
C ALA A 352 6.38 -18.08 -12.60
N ASP A 353 5.96 -19.33 -12.69
CA ASP A 353 5.61 -20.13 -11.52
C ASP A 353 6.87 -20.61 -10.79
N LEU A 354 7.40 -19.80 -9.88
CA LEU A 354 8.44 -20.23 -8.95
C LEU A 354 7.87 -21.09 -7.81
N GLY A 355 6.55 -21.08 -7.62
CA GLY A 355 5.88 -21.68 -6.48
C GLY A 355 6.25 -20.97 -5.18
N ARG A 356 6.54 -21.75 -4.13
CA ARG A 356 6.74 -21.23 -2.76
C ARG A 356 8.21 -21.16 -2.36
N PRO A 357 8.62 -20.18 -1.54
CA PRO A 357 10.00 -20.10 -1.09
C PRO A 357 10.34 -21.27 -0.16
N VAL A 358 11.46 -21.95 -0.45
CA VAL A 358 12.05 -22.98 0.43
C VAL A 358 13.44 -22.56 0.93
N GLY A 359 14.07 -21.62 0.25
CA GLY A 359 15.34 -21.00 0.62
C GLY A 359 15.18 -19.80 1.57
N LYS A 360 16.28 -19.49 2.27
CA LYS A 360 16.34 -18.36 3.21
C LYS A 360 16.38 -17.02 2.48
N LYS A 361 15.75 -16.00 3.06
CA LYS A 361 15.86 -14.60 2.62
C LYS A 361 17.29 -14.09 2.78
N ALA A 362 17.71 -13.20 1.88
CA ALA A 362 19.00 -12.53 1.86
C ALA A 362 20.21 -13.49 1.95
N GLN A 363 20.08 -14.70 1.39
CA GLN A 363 21.15 -15.68 1.36
C GLN A 363 22.18 -15.32 0.28
N LEU A 364 23.43 -15.12 0.70
CA LEU A 364 24.55 -14.94 -0.23
C LEU A 364 24.86 -16.25 -0.96
N TYR A 365 25.11 -16.16 -2.26
CA TYR A 365 25.61 -17.28 -3.05
C TYR A 365 27.11 -17.49 -2.77
N GLU A 366 27.47 -18.63 -2.17
CA GLU A 366 28.86 -19.00 -1.83
C GLU A 366 29.61 -17.91 -1.01
N GLY A 367 28.89 -17.14 -0.20
CA GLY A 367 29.47 -16.06 0.61
C GLY A 367 29.96 -14.84 -0.19
N ARG A 368 29.62 -14.74 -1.48
CA ARG A 368 30.05 -13.62 -2.34
C ARG A 368 29.18 -12.39 -2.08
N GLU A 369 29.83 -11.28 -1.70
CA GLU A 369 29.15 -10.02 -1.42
C GLU A 369 28.36 -9.51 -2.64
N GLY A 370 27.12 -9.07 -2.41
CA GLY A 370 26.26 -8.51 -3.45
C GLY A 370 25.72 -9.54 -4.45
N LEU A 371 25.92 -10.83 -4.21
CA LEU A 371 25.32 -11.91 -5.01
C LEU A 371 24.43 -12.78 -4.12
N PHE A 372 23.12 -12.69 -4.34
CA PHE A 372 22.11 -13.37 -3.56
C PHE A 372 21.40 -14.43 -4.38
N ILE A 373 21.01 -15.51 -3.71
CA ILE A 373 20.21 -16.59 -4.29
C ILE A 373 19.10 -16.96 -3.32
N ARG A 374 17.91 -17.27 -3.85
CA ARG A 374 16.85 -17.87 -3.07
C ARG A 374 16.17 -18.98 -3.86
N GLU A 375 16.01 -20.12 -3.21
CA GLU A 375 15.33 -21.29 -3.76
C GLU A 375 13.83 -21.23 -3.49
N PHE A 376 13.07 -21.64 -4.49
CA PHE A 376 11.63 -21.84 -4.47
C PHE A 376 11.32 -23.25 -4.97
N THR A 377 10.11 -23.75 -4.72
CA THR A 377 9.72 -25.13 -5.07
C THR A 377 9.94 -25.46 -6.55
N ASN A 378 9.79 -24.48 -7.44
CA ASN A 378 9.89 -24.67 -8.90
C ASN A 378 11.10 -23.95 -9.52
N GLY A 379 12.01 -23.36 -8.73
CA GLY A 379 13.18 -22.69 -9.29
C GLY A 379 13.99 -21.82 -8.32
N TRP A 380 14.78 -20.90 -8.88
CA TRP A 380 15.64 -19.99 -8.12
C TRP A 380 15.48 -18.55 -8.58
N ALA A 381 15.50 -17.62 -7.63
CA ALA A 381 15.72 -16.21 -7.89
C ALA A 381 17.19 -15.86 -7.59
N VAL A 382 17.84 -15.15 -8.51
CA VAL A 382 19.23 -14.71 -8.35
C VAL A 382 19.30 -13.21 -8.53
N TYR A 383 19.91 -12.53 -7.57
CA TYR A 383 20.07 -11.09 -7.56
C TYR A 383 21.55 -10.73 -7.46
N ASN A 384 22.05 -9.97 -8.44
CA ASN A 384 23.43 -9.52 -8.51
C ASN A 384 23.52 -7.98 -8.45
N ARG A 385 23.94 -7.46 -7.30
CA ARG A 385 24.26 -6.04 -7.06
C ARG A 385 25.77 -5.78 -7.09
N SER A 386 26.62 -6.79 -7.28
CA SER A 386 28.09 -6.66 -7.19
C SER A 386 28.72 -5.69 -8.20
N GLY A 387 27.96 -5.23 -9.21
CA GLY A 387 28.45 -4.32 -10.24
C GLY A 387 29.35 -4.98 -11.28
N ALA A 388 29.59 -6.29 -11.15
CA ALA A 388 30.40 -7.07 -12.07
C ALA A 388 29.65 -8.32 -12.52
N ALA A 389 30.11 -8.82 -13.65
CA ALA A 389 29.71 -10.10 -14.18
C ALA A 389 30.05 -11.23 -13.19
N GLN A 390 29.12 -12.15 -12.93
CA GLN A 390 29.29 -13.28 -12.01
C GLN A 390 29.11 -14.62 -12.71
N GLN A 391 29.62 -15.70 -12.12
CA GLN A 391 29.32 -17.05 -12.55
C GLN A 391 28.71 -17.81 -11.39
N ILE A 392 27.58 -18.45 -11.66
CA ILE A 392 26.86 -19.28 -10.70
C ILE A 392 26.70 -20.69 -11.26
N THR A 393 26.50 -21.66 -10.38
CA THR A 393 26.15 -23.03 -10.72
C THR A 393 24.87 -23.38 -9.97
N LEU A 394 23.88 -23.88 -10.69
CA LEU A 394 22.63 -24.35 -10.11
C LEU A 394 22.69 -25.88 -9.97
N PRO A 395 22.10 -26.45 -8.91
CA PRO A 395 22.23 -27.88 -8.60
C PRO A 395 21.43 -28.79 -9.54
N ALA A 396 20.58 -28.22 -10.41
CA ALA A 396 19.77 -28.94 -11.37
C ALA A 396 19.71 -28.18 -12.70
N PHE A 397 19.22 -28.86 -13.75
CA PHE A 397 18.90 -28.22 -15.03
C PHE A 397 17.92 -27.07 -14.76
N ALA A 398 18.34 -25.87 -15.12
CA ALA A 398 17.53 -24.67 -15.00
C ALA A 398 17.39 -24.02 -16.37
N LYS A 399 16.16 -23.61 -16.70
CA LYS A 399 15.89 -22.76 -17.84
C LYS A 399 15.60 -21.35 -17.35
N GLY A 400 16.33 -20.38 -17.89
CA GLY A 400 16.05 -18.98 -17.59
C GLY A 400 14.76 -18.51 -18.26
N TRP A 401 13.78 -18.07 -17.47
CA TRP A 401 12.45 -17.63 -17.95
C TRP A 401 12.53 -16.59 -19.08
N HIS A 402 13.46 -15.63 -18.99
CA HIS A 402 13.70 -14.63 -20.04
C HIS A 402 15.16 -14.41 -20.43
N SER A 403 16.11 -15.10 -19.80
CA SER A 403 17.54 -14.96 -20.11
C SER A 403 17.99 -15.84 -21.28
N LYS A 404 17.08 -16.63 -21.89
CA LYS A 404 17.39 -17.63 -22.93
C LYS A 404 18.45 -18.65 -22.50
N VAL A 405 18.67 -18.80 -21.20
CA VAL A 405 19.60 -19.79 -20.67
C VAL A 405 18.93 -21.14 -20.72
N GLU A 406 19.49 -22.04 -21.53
CA GLU A 406 19.15 -23.45 -21.61
C GLU A 406 20.44 -24.21 -21.30
N ASP A 407 20.52 -24.89 -20.17
CA ASP A 407 21.70 -25.69 -19.83
C ASP A 407 21.65 -27.05 -20.55
N GLY A 408 21.89 -27.07 -21.87
CA GLY A 408 21.68 -28.27 -22.69
C GLY A 408 22.65 -28.49 -23.86
N THR A 409 23.59 -27.58 -24.12
CA THR A 409 24.62 -27.79 -25.15
C THR A 409 25.98 -27.33 -24.68
N TYR A 410 26.94 -28.24 -24.72
CA TYR A 410 28.37 -27.96 -24.55
C TYR A 410 28.82 -26.80 -25.47
N GLY A 411 29.05 -25.61 -24.87
CA GLY A 411 29.91 -24.53 -25.38
C GLY A 411 29.23 -23.21 -25.82
N PRO A 412 29.90 -22.03 -25.70
CA PRO A 412 30.80 -21.57 -24.66
C PRO A 412 30.06 -20.69 -23.62
N ARG A 413 30.28 -21.00 -22.34
CA ARG A 413 30.27 -20.11 -21.15
C ARG A 413 29.49 -18.79 -21.31
N SER A 414 28.24 -18.78 -20.86
CA SER A 414 27.51 -17.54 -20.59
C SER A 414 28.11 -16.84 -19.36
N ARG A 415 28.64 -15.62 -19.58
CA ARG A 415 29.00 -14.66 -18.53
C ARG A 415 27.71 -13.96 -18.08
N TRP A 416 27.40 -13.99 -16.78
CA TRP A 416 26.33 -13.17 -16.19
C TRP A 416 26.87 -11.83 -15.79
#